data_AF-A0A2S9B009-F1
#
_entry.id   AF-A0A2S9B009-F1
#
_cell.length_a   1.000
_cell.length_b   1.000
_cell.length_c   1.000
_cell.angle_alpha   90.00
_cell.angle_beta   90.00
_cell.angle_gamma   90.00
#
_symmetry.space_group_name_H-M   'P 1'
#
loop_
_entity.id
_entity.type
_entity.pdbx_description
1 polymer ?
#
loop_
_entity_poly.entity_id
_entity_poly.type
_entity_poly.pdbx_seq_one_letter_code
_entity_poly.pdbx_strand_id
1 'polypeptide(L)'
;MARGGINKAVVQTARLAILARGENPSIDAVRIEMGNTGSKTTIHRYLKELDDSESRATITEAPLDDELGELVSRLAQRLKEKAQEPIDLAQAQFEQQKAALLTQVQALEEAHGQLKQQFDIQSAALAEESAALQTASTSLQTEQTRNAGLSQACSDYELRINDKDEQIRSLEEKHLHARDALEHYRNAIKEQREQEQRRHEGQLQQVQAELRQAQQSAMVRQDEITQLHRDNERLLIEHRVTAKELAALQEQSRKEQAQQTSLAEQVKQIDSERTLAQERLRVAVLESQSCQAALVEHQRTNKALELDLIKAQASIEALRLASVVATAPEATPQD
;
A
#
# COMPACT_ATOMS: atom_id res chain seq x y z
N MET A 1 -168.10 62.30 84.37
CA MET A 1 -169.30 62.58 83.54
C MET A 1 -168.90 62.51 82.07
N ALA A 2 -169.78 61.98 81.23
CA ALA A 2 -169.75 61.95 79.76
C ALA A 2 -168.44 61.49 79.08
N ARG A 3 -168.46 60.21 78.73
CA ARG A 3 -167.51 59.45 77.92
C ARG A 3 -167.26 60.12 76.55
N GLY A 4 -166.01 60.49 76.29
CA GLY A 4 -165.53 60.68 74.92
C GLY A 4 -165.32 59.30 74.29
N GLY A 5 -166.05 59.00 73.22
CA GLY A 5 -165.84 57.78 72.44
C GLY A 5 -164.44 57.75 71.84
N ILE A 6 -163.83 56.56 71.82
CA ILE A 6 -162.48 56.37 71.25
C ILE A 6 -162.53 56.57 69.74
N ASN A 7 -161.53 57.29 69.23
CA ASN A 7 -161.44 57.68 67.82
C ASN A 7 -160.41 56.81 67.08
N LYS A 8 -160.68 56.49 65.80
CA LYS A 8 -159.87 55.58 64.97
C LYS A 8 -158.41 56.01 64.85
N ALA A 9 -158.17 57.32 64.79
CA ALA A 9 -156.82 57.89 64.71
C ALA A 9 -155.94 57.54 65.93
N VAL A 10 -156.52 57.50 67.14
CA VAL A 10 -155.75 57.17 68.35
C VAL A 10 -155.33 55.70 68.35
N VAL A 11 -156.21 54.82 67.85
CA VAL A 11 -155.92 53.39 67.66
C VAL A 11 -154.82 53.18 66.61
N GLN A 12 -154.83 53.98 65.53
CA GLN A 12 -153.80 53.92 64.48
C GLN A 12 -152.42 54.37 64.99
N THR A 13 -152.35 55.46 65.74
CA THR A 13 -151.07 55.94 66.31
C THR A 13 -150.49 54.92 67.29
N ALA A 14 -151.33 54.33 68.15
CA ALA A 14 -150.90 53.27 69.07
C ALA A 14 -150.41 52.02 68.32
N ARG A 15 -151.09 51.61 67.24
CA ARG A 15 -150.65 50.50 66.36
C ARG A 15 -149.29 50.77 65.73
N LEU A 16 -149.07 51.97 65.17
CA LEU A 16 -147.80 52.35 64.55
C LEU A 16 -146.65 52.40 65.56
N ALA A 17 -146.90 52.88 66.78
CA ALA A 17 -145.90 52.89 67.84
C ALA A 17 -145.48 51.46 68.26
N ILE A 18 -146.40 50.49 68.24
CA ILE A 18 -146.10 49.09 68.53
C ILE A 18 -145.33 48.45 67.37
N LEU A 19 -145.75 48.68 66.12
CA LEU A 19 -145.05 48.18 64.93
C LEU A 19 -143.63 48.74 64.79
N ALA A 20 -143.42 50.02 65.10
CA ALA A 20 -142.09 50.64 65.09
C ALA A 20 -141.14 50.05 66.16
N ARG A 21 -141.69 49.44 67.22
CA ARG A 21 -140.94 48.66 68.21
C ARG A 21 -140.71 47.20 67.79
N GLY A 22 -141.25 46.78 66.65
CA GLY A 22 -141.10 45.42 66.10
C GLY A 22 -142.01 44.37 66.74
N GLU A 23 -143.02 44.78 67.52
CA GLU A 23 -143.97 43.88 68.18
C GLU A 23 -145.29 43.77 67.39
N ASN A 24 -146.00 42.65 67.51
CA ASN A 24 -147.27 42.44 66.81
C ASN A 24 -148.43 43.19 67.51
N PRO A 25 -149.16 44.06 66.79
CA PRO A 25 -150.23 44.87 67.39
C PRO A 25 -151.49 44.04 67.68
N SER A 26 -151.55 43.43 68.87
CA SER A 26 -152.75 42.77 69.38
C SER A 26 -153.71 43.76 70.07
N ILE A 27 -154.99 43.40 70.23
CA ILE A 27 -156.02 44.26 70.86
C ILE A 27 -155.57 44.72 72.26
N ASP A 28 -154.97 43.82 73.03
CA ASP A 28 -154.50 44.12 74.38
C ASP A 28 -153.26 45.01 74.38
N ALA A 29 -152.32 44.79 73.45
CA ALA A 29 -151.13 45.64 73.30
C ALA A 29 -151.53 47.09 72.94
N VAL A 30 -152.44 47.26 71.97
CA VAL A 30 -152.94 48.58 71.56
C VAL A 30 -153.72 49.25 72.69
N ARG A 31 -154.48 48.49 73.48
CA ARG A 31 -155.21 49.02 74.63
C ARG A 31 -154.29 49.47 75.77
N ILE A 32 -153.20 48.73 76.04
CA ILE A 32 -152.20 49.10 77.04
C ILE A 32 -151.51 50.40 76.61
N GLU A 33 -151.11 50.50 75.34
CA GLU A 33 -150.44 51.69 74.79
C GLU A 33 -151.34 52.94 74.86
N MET A 34 -152.66 52.76 74.75
CA MET A 34 -153.66 53.82 74.90
C MET A 34 -154.07 54.11 76.36
N GLY A 35 -153.32 53.61 77.35
CA GLY A 35 -153.58 53.87 78.76
C GLY A 35 -154.76 53.08 79.34
N ASN A 36 -154.97 51.86 78.85
CA ASN A 36 -156.01 50.93 79.28
C ASN A 36 -157.46 51.40 79.08
N THR A 37 -157.65 52.39 78.20
CA THR A 37 -158.94 52.98 77.87
C THR A 37 -159.55 52.32 76.63
N GLY A 38 -160.83 51.93 76.73
CA GLY A 38 -161.61 51.39 75.61
C GLY A 38 -162.09 49.96 75.75
N SER A 39 -163.28 49.72 75.21
CA SER A 39 -163.82 48.36 75.08
C SER A 39 -163.08 47.62 73.98
N LYS A 40 -162.63 46.39 74.29
CA LYS A 40 -161.94 45.47 73.37
C LYS A 40 -162.63 45.37 72.00
N THR A 41 -163.96 45.36 71.99
CA THR A 41 -164.78 45.28 70.78
C THR A 41 -164.60 46.48 69.84
N THR A 42 -164.45 47.70 70.38
CA THR A 42 -164.29 48.92 69.58
C THR A 42 -162.88 49.04 69.02
N ILE A 43 -161.87 48.66 69.80
CA ILE A 43 -160.46 48.61 69.35
C ILE A 43 -160.30 47.56 68.25
N HIS A 44 -160.89 46.36 68.42
CA HIS A 44 -160.86 45.33 67.39
C HIS A 44 -161.55 45.75 66.10
N ARG A 45 -162.70 46.46 66.18
CA ARG A 45 -163.36 47.00 64.99
C ARG A 45 -162.47 47.97 64.23
N TYR A 46 -161.86 48.94 64.91
CA TYR A 46 -160.97 49.91 64.25
C TYR A 46 -159.66 49.30 63.77
N LEU A 47 -159.08 48.31 64.46
CA LEU A 47 -157.92 47.56 63.98
C LEU A 47 -158.25 46.81 62.69
N LYS A 48 -159.39 46.11 62.65
CA LYS A 48 -159.83 45.40 61.44
C LYS A 48 -160.11 46.35 60.27
N GLU A 49 -160.74 47.50 60.52
CA GLU A 49 -160.93 48.52 59.48
C GLU A 49 -159.63 49.18 59.01
N LEU A 50 -158.55 49.16 59.81
CA LEU A 50 -157.24 49.66 59.39
C LEU A 50 -156.51 48.58 58.57
N ASP A 51 -156.57 47.32 58.98
CA ASP A 51 -156.03 46.19 58.22
C ASP A 51 -156.71 46.05 56.85
N ASP A 52 -158.03 46.26 56.77
CA ASP A 52 -158.80 46.27 55.51
C ASP A 52 -158.45 47.48 54.60
N SER A 53 -157.92 48.58 55.16
CA SER A 53 -157.47 49.74 54.38
C SER A 53 -156.04 49.61 53.84
N GLU A 54 -155.13 48.94 54.56
CA GLU A 54 -153.78 48.64 54.08
C GLU A 54 -153.78 47.54 53.00
N SER A 55 -154.68 46.56 53.09
CA SER A 55 -154.83 45.51 52.08
C SER A 55 -155.49 46.00 50.77
N ARG A 56 -156.04 47.23 50.75
CA ARG A 56 -156.51 47.89 49.52
C ARG A 56 -155.44 48.73 48.81
N ALA A 57 -154.34 49.08 49.49
CA ALA A 57 -153.25 49.85 48.89
C ALA A 57 -152.25 48.96 48.10
N THR A 58 -152.30 47.64 48.28
CA THR A 58 -151.40 46.68 47.62
C THR A 58 -152.02 45.98 46.41
N ILE A 59 -153.26 46.30 46.06
CA ILE A 59 -153.99 45.62 44.98
C ILE A 59 -154.81 46.64 44.19
N THR A 60 -154.15 47.51 43.42
CA THR A 60 -154.54 47.97 42.05
C THR A 60 -153.77 49.23 41.63
N GLU A 61 -152.79 49.06 40.73
CA GLU A 61 -152.30 50.01 39.68
C GLU A 61 -151.01 49.39 39.07
N ALA A 62 -151.06 48.52 38.05
CA ALA A 62 -151.19 48.77 36.61
C ALA A 62 -149.83 48.67 35.83
N PRO A 63 -149.84 48.32 34.52
CA PRO A 63 -148.82 47.52 33.82
C PRO A 63 -147.77 48.32 33.01
N LEU A 64 -147.39 49.53 33.45
CA LEU A 64 -146.42 50.39 32.74
C LEU A 64 -144.95 50.14 33.10
N ASP A 65 -144.67 49.51 34.24
CA ASP A 65 -143.30 49.30 34.74
C ASP A 65 -142.59 48.11 34.04
N ASP A 66 -143.36 47.09 33.63
CA ASP A 66 -142.84 45.94 32.90
C ASP A 66 -142.43 46.30 31.45
N GLU A 67 -143.20 47.13 30.73
CA GLU A 67 -142.84 47.58 29.37
C GLU A 67 -141.61 48.49 29.36
N LEU A 68 -141.48 49.39 30.34
CA LEU A 68 -140.28 50.21 30.52
C LEU A 68 -139.07 49.38 30.94
N GLY A 69 -139.25 48.39 31.82
CA GLY A 69 -138.21 47.41 32.17
C GLY A 69 -137.74 46.59 30.97
N GLU A 70 -138.65 46.21 30.07
CA GLU A 70 -138.32 45.49 28.83
C GLU A 70 -137.58 46.39 27.82
N LEU A 71 -137.96 47.67 27.69
CA LEU A 71 -137.25 48.63 26.84
C LEU A 71 -135.86 48.99 27.37
N VAL A 72 -135.73 49.20 28.69
CA VAL A 72 -134.43 49.48 29.33
C VAL A 72 -133.53 48.25 29.30
N SER A 73 -134.07 47.04 29.46
CA SER A 73 -133.28 45.81 29.31
C SER A 73 -132.83 45.59 27.86
N ARG A 74 -133.69 45.81 26.85
CA ARG A 74 -133.29 45.81 25.43
C ARG A 74 -132.26 46.89 25.11
N LEU A 75 -132.39 48.10 25.68
CA LEU A 75 -131.41 49.17 25.50
C LEU A 75 -130.07 48.81 26.16
N ALA A 76 -130.09 48.26 27.38
CA ALA A 76 -128.89 47.79 28.08
C ALA A 76 -128.22 46.63 27.34
N GLN A 77 -129.00 45.74 26.74
CA GLN A 77 -128.50 44.64 25.91
C GLN A 77 -127.85 45.16 24.63
N ARG A 78 -128.50 46.11 23.93
CA ARG A 78 -127.94 46.76 22.73
C ARG A 78 -126.70 47.61 23.03
N LEU A 79 -126.64 48.22 24.22
CA LEU A 79 -125.47 48.99 24.68
C LEU A 79 -124.32 48.06 25.07
N LYS A 80 -124.61 46.90 25.69
CA LYS A 80 -123.64 45.82 25.89
C LYS A 80 -123.11 45.29 24.57
N GLU A 81 -123.97 44.94 23.61
CA GLU A 81 -123.57 44.48 22.28
C GLU A 81 -122.68 45.50 21.56
N LYS A 82 -123.05 46.79 21.57
CA LYS A 82 -122.23 47.87 20.99
C LYS A 82 -120.91 48.10 21.73
N ALA A 83 -120.85 47.83 23.03
CA ALA A 83 -119.61 47.88 23.80
C ALA A 83 -118.74 46.63 23.58
N GLN A 84 -119.37 45.48 23.28
CA GLN A 84 -118.72 44.22 22.97
C GLN A 84 -118.08 44.23 21.56
N GLU A 85 -118.77 44.80 20.56
CA GLU A 85 -118.32 44.84 19.16
C GLU A 85 -116.88 45.40 18.96
N PRO A 86 -116.46 46.54 19.54
CA PRO A 86 -115.08 47.01 19.45
C PRO A 86 -114.09 46.14 20.23
N ILE A 87 -114.53 45.47 21.30
CA ILE A 87 -113.70 44.53 22.06
C ILE A 87 -113.45 43.28 21.21
N ASP A 88 -114.47 42.74 20.58
CA ASP A 88 -114.38 41.55 19.73
C ASP A 88 -113.51 41.84 18.49
N LEU A 89 -113.65 43.04 17.87
CA LEU A 89 -112.78 43.47 16.78
C LEU A 89 -111.32 43.63 17.22
N ALA A 90 -111.07 44.21 18.40
CA ALA A 90 -109.72 44.35 18.94
C ALA A 90 -109.11 42.99 19.31
N GLN A 91 -109.91 42.07 19.85
CA GLN A 91 -109.50 40.70 20.13
C GLN A 91 -109.16 39.95 18.83
N ALA A 92 -109.99 40.03 17.80
CA ALA A 92 -109.72 39.41 16.50
C ALA A 92 -108.44 39.97 15.84
N GLN A 93 -108.23 41.28 15.89
CA GLN A 93 -106.99 41.90 15.39
C GLN A 93 -105.76 41.46 16.19
N PHE A 94 -105.88 41.39 17.52
CA PHE A 94 -104.81 40.91 18.39
C PHE A 94 -104.48 39.43 18.13
N GLU A 95 -105.49 38.58 17.98
CA GLU A 95 -105.32 37.17 17.64
C GLU A 95 -104.64 37.01 16.28
N GLN A 96 -105.01 37.81 15.29
CA GLN A 96 -104.38 37.81 13.98
C GLN A 96 -102.91 38.27 14.04
N GLN A 97 -102.61 39.33 14.80
CA GLN A 97 -101.24 39.81 15.00
C GLN A 97 -100.39 38.79 15.77
N LYS A 98 -100.97 38.16 16.81
CA LYS A 98 -100.32 37.09 17.58
C LYS A 98 -100.03 35.89 16.69
N ALA A 99 -100.97 35.47 15.84
CA ALA A 99 -100.77 34.39 14.89
C ALA A 99 -99.65 34.73 13.90
N ALA A 100 -99.65 35.94 13.33
CA ALA A 100 -98.59 36.39 12.42
C ALA A 100 -97.20 36.41 13.10
N LEU A 101 -97.11 36.92 14.33
CA LEU A 101 -95.87 36.91 15.10
C LEU A 101 -95.39 35.49 15.40
N LEU A 102 -96.29 34.58 15.80
CA LEU A 102 -95.95 33.18 16.05
C LEU A 102 -95.43 32.50 14.78
N THR A 103 -96.05 32.76 13.62
CA THR A 103 -95.55 32.21 12.35
C THR A 103 -94.17 32.76 11.97
N GLN A 104 -93.89 34.04 12.26
CA GLN A 104 -92.56 34.62 12.03
C GLN A 104 -91.52 34.03 12.98
N VAL A 105 -91.86 33.85 14.26
CA VAL A 105 -90.96 33.22 15.24
C VAL A 105 -90.63 31.79 14.81
N GLN A 106 -91.64 31.00 14.42
CA GLN A 106 -91.43 29.64 13.90
C GLN A 106 -90.52 29.61 12.68
N ALA A 107 -90.75 30.48 11.69
CA ALA A 107 -89.91 30.57 10.50
C ALA A 107 -88.46 30.96 10.83
N LEU A 108 -88.26 31.87 11.78
CA LEU A 108 -86.93 32.28 12.25
C LEU A 108 -86.23 31.17 13.04
N GLU A 109 -86.95 30.42 13.87
CA GLU A 109 -86.42 29.26 14.60
C GLU A 109 -85.99 28.15 13.63
N GLU A 110 -86.79 27.87 12.60
CA GLU A 110 -86.44 26.92 11.54
C GLU A 110 -85.19 27.38 10.76
N ALA A 111 -85.15 28.64 10.33
CA ALA A 111 -83.98 29.20 9.63
C ALA A 111 -82.72 29.18 10.51
N HIS A 112 -82.85 29.49 11.81
CA HIS A 112 -81.74 29.41 12.75
C HIS A 112 -81.26 27.97 12.94
N GLY A 113 -82.19 27.00 13.04
CA GLY A 113 -81.87 25.58 13.10
C GLY A 113 -81.10 25.10 11.88
N GLN A 114 -81.54 25.49 10.67
CA GLN A 114 -80.84 25.17 9.42
C GLN A 114 -79.45 25.79 9.35
N LEU A 115 -79.32 27.07 9.73
CA LEU A 115 -78.02 27.75 9.70
C LEU A 115 -77.04 27.14 10.72
N LYS A 116 -77.54 26.75 11.89
CA LYS A 116 -76.74 26.06 12.91
C LYS A 116 -76.26 24.69 12.41
N GLN A 117 -77.14 23.91 11.78
CA GLN A 117 -76.75 22.64 11.15
C GLN A 117 -75.68 22.83 10.06
N GLN A 118 -75.83 23.83 9.21
CA GLN A 118 -74.83 24.15 8.18
C GLN A 118 -73.49 24.55 8.79
N PHE A 119 -73.51 25.37 9.84
CA PHE A 119 -72.32 25.75 10.58
C PHE A 119 -71.63 24.53 11.22
N ASP A 120 -72.40 23.65 11.85
CA ASP A 120 -71.87 22.44 12.47
C ASP A 120 -71.21 21.52 11.42
N ILE A 121 -71.84 21.34 10.24
CA ILE A 121 -71.28 20.57 9.13
C ILE A 121 -69.98 21.20 8.60
N GLN A 122 -69.96 22.51 8.38
CA GLN A 122 -68.76 23.21 7.90
C GLN A 122 -67.64 23.16 8.93
N SER A 123 -67.95 23.28 10.23
CA SER A 123 -66.98 23.18 11.31
C SER A 123 -66.35 21.80 11.38
N ALA A 124 -67.15 20.74 11.17
CA ALA A 124 -66.66 19.37 11.11
C ALA A 124 -65.77 19.13 9.89
N ALA A 125 -66.18 19.60 8.71
CA ALA A 125 -65.38 19.48 7.47
C ALA A 125 -64.05 20.24 7.57
N LEU A 126 -64.05 21.45 8.16
CA LEU A 126 -62.83 22.22 8.40
C LEU A 126 -61.89 21.51 9.38
N ALA A 127 -62.45 20.91 10.44
CA ALA A 127 -61.66 20.12 11.39
C ALA A 127 -61.01 18.91 10.72
N GLU A 128 -61.75 18.19 9.86
CA GLU A 128 -61.23 17.04 9.11
C GLU A 128 -60.11 17.43 8.14
N GLU A 129 -60.31 18.48 7.33
CA GLU A 129 -59.28 19.03 6.44
C GLU A 129 -58.04 19.49 7.21
N SER A 130 -58.22 20.13 8.37
CA SER A 130 -57.10 20.57 9.20
C SER A 130 -56.29 19.38 9.75
N ALA A 131 -56.95 18.28 10.12
CA ALA A 131 -56.30 17.07 10.58
C ALA A 131 -55.58 16.33 9.43
N ALA A 132 -56.19 16.31 8.24
CA ALA A 132 -55.58 15.75 7.04
C ALA A 132 -54.32 16.54 6.64
N LEU A 133 -54.40 17.88 6.65
CA LEU A 133 -53.27 18.76 6.37
C LEU A 133 -52.13 18.59 7.39
N GLN A 134 -52.44 18.49 8.68
CA GLN A 134 -51.43 18.20 9.71
C GLN A 134 -50.75 16.85 9.48
N THR A 135 -51.52 15.83 9.12
CA THR A 135 -50.98 14.48 8.81
C THR A 135 -50.10 14.50 7.56
N ALA A 136 -50.52 15.20 6.51
CA ALA A 136 -49.73 15.36 5.29
C ALA A 136 -48.44 16.17 5.53
N SER A 137 -48.51 17.22 6.35
CA SER A 137 -47.34 18.02 6.71
C SER A 137 -46.32 17.23 7.52
N THR A 138 -46.78 16.43 8.49
CA THR A 138 -45.88 15.58 9.28
C THR A 138 -45.28 14.47 8.43
N SER A 139 -46.05 13.82 7.55
CA SER A 139 -45.52 12.81 6.64
C SER A 139 -44.49 13.41 5.66
N LEU A 140 -44.77 14.58 5.09
CA LEU A 140 -43.83 15.29 4.23
C LEU A 140 -42.53 15.61 4.97
N GLN A 141 -42.60 16.09 6.22
CA GLN A 141 -41.43 16.36 7.03
C GLN A 141 -40.60 15.10 7.32
N THR A 142 -41.26 13.95 7.58
CA THR A 142 -40.56 12.67 7.77
C THR A 142 -39.85 12.22 6.50
N GLU A 143 -40.50 12.34 5.34
CA GLU A 143 -39.89 11.98 4.05
C GLU A 143 -38.77 12.93 3.65
N GLN A 144 -38.87 14.23 3.94
CA GLN A 144 -37.78 15.19 3.74
C GLN A 144 -36.55 14.82 4.60
N THR A 145 -36.77 14.49 5.87
CA THR A 145 -35.69 14.06 6.77
C THR A 145 -35.04 12.76 6.28
N ARG A 146 -35.87 11.80 5.82
CA ARG A 146 -35.39 10.55 5.22
C ARG A 146 -34.59 10.80 3.95
N ASN A 147 -35.06 11.68 3.06
CA ASN A 147 -34.38 12.01 1.82
C ASN A 147 -33.03 12.71 2.06
N ALA A 148 -32.98 13.62 3.04
CA ALA A 148 -31.73 14.23 3.48
C ALA A 148 -30.75 13.17 4.02
N GLY A 149 -31.22 12.24 4.84
CA GLY A 149 -30.40 11.13 5.34
C GLY A 149 -29.88 10.20 4.24
N LEU A 150 -30.71 9.87 3.25
CA LEU A 150 -30.30 9.08 2.08
C LEU A 150 -29.28 9.83 1.21
N SER A 151 -29.49 11.13 0.98
CA SER A 151 -28.56 11.96 0.21
C SER A 151 -27.19 12.06 0.88
N GLN A 152 -27.17 12.21 2.21
CA GLN A 152 -25.94 12.17 2.99
C GLN A 152 -25.25 10.81 2.88
N ALA A 153 -25.98 9.71 3.04
CA ALA A 153 -25.41 8.36 2.92
C ALA A 153 -24.84 8.11 1.50
N CYS A 154 -25.50 8.59 0.45
CA CYS A 154 -24.98 8.53 -0.92
C CYS A 154 -23.65 9.29 -1.04
N SER A 155 -23.57 10.52 -0.51
CA SER A 155 -22.32 11.30 -0.51
C SER A 155 -21.21 10.61 0.29
N ASP A 156 -21.52 10.00 1.43
CA ASP A 156 -20.54 9.28 2.25
C ASP A 156 -20.03 8.02 1.52
N TYR A 157 -20.91 7.30 0.80
CA TYR A 157 -20.51 6.17 -0.03
C TYR A 157 -19.67 6.59 -1.23
N GLU A 158 -19.98 7.70 -1.89
CA GLU A 158 -19.17 8.25 -2.98
C GLU A 158 -17.76 8.60 -2.50
N LEU A 159 -17.63 9.27 -1.35
CA LEU A 159 -16.33 9.53 -0.73
C LEU A 159 -15.57 8.25 -0.44
N ARG A 160 -16.22 7.26 0.16
CA ARG A 160 -15.59 5.96 0.47
C ARG A 160 -15.18 5.20 -0.79
N ILE A 161 -15.94 5.30 -1.87
CA ILE A 161 -15.57 4.70 -3.17
C ILE A 161 -14.33 5.39 -3.72
N ASN A 162 -14.29 6.72 -3.72
CA ASN A 162 -13.12 7.48 -4.19
C ASN A 162 -11.86 7.15 -3.38
N ASP A 163 -11.95 7.08 -2.05
CA ASP A 163 -10.83 6.67 -1.18
C ASP A 163 -10.33 5.26 -1.53
N LYS A 164 -11.25 4.34 -1.86
CA LYS A 164 -10.89 2.97 -2.25
C LYS A 164 -10.25 2.93 -3.63
N ASP A 165 -10.74 3.71 -4.57
CA ASP A 165 -10.15 3.83 -5.91
C ASP A 165 -8.73 4.42 -5.84
N GLU A 166 -8.49 5.42 -4.99
CA GLU A 166 -7.14 5.95 -4.74
C GLU A 166 -6.22 4.92 -4.09
N GLN A 167 -6.72 4.14 -3.12
CA GLN A 167 -5.97 3.04 -2.52
C GLN A 167 -5.60 1.97 -3.56
N ILE A 168 -6.54 1.61 -4.44
CA ILE A 168 -6.32 0.65 -5.52
C ILE A 168 -5.25 1.18 -6.48
N ARG A 169 -5.36 2.44 -6.94
CA ARG A 169 -4.34 3.06 -7.81
C ARG A 169 -2.96 3.07 -7.17
N SER A 170 -2.86 3.43 -5.88
CA SER A 170 -1.59 3.40 -5.14
C SER A 170 -0.99 1.99 -5.05
N LEU A 171 -1.82 0.96 -4.90
CA LEU A 171 -1.36 -0.44 -4.90
C LEU A 171 -0.92 -0.89 -6.29
N GLU A 172 -1.66 -0.53 -7.34
CA GLU A 172 -1.30 -0.82 -8.72
C GLU A 172 0.04 -0.17 -9.11
N GLU A 173 0.27 1.08 -8.73
CA GLU A 173 1.56 1.76 -8.92
C GLU A 173 2.70 1.04 -8.19
N LYS A 174 2.50 0.64 -6.94
CA LYS A 174 3.49 -0.15 -6.18
C LYS A 174 3.77 -1.50 -6.84
N HIS A 175 2.74 -2.17 -7.37
CA HIS A 175 2.90 -3.43 -8.09
C HIS A 175 3.65 -3.24 -9.41
N LEU A 176 3.36 -2.17 -10.14
CA LEU A 176 4.08 -1.81 -11.36
C LEU A 176 5.56 -1.54 -11.06
N HIS A 177 5.86 -0.73 -10.05
CA HIS A 177 7.24 -0.49 -9.62
C HIS A 177 7.98 -1.75 -9.17
N ALA A 178 7.30 -2.65 -8.44
CA ALA A 178 7.88 -3.93 -8.05
C ALA A 178 8.17 -4.82 -9.27
N ARG A 179 7.28 -4.82 -10.26
CA ARG A 179 7.48 -5.53 -11.52
C ARG A 179 8.66 -4.96 -12.31
N ASP A 180 8.71 -3.65 -12.50
CA ASP A 180 9.79 -2.98 -13.23
C ASP A 180 11.14 -3.24 -12.54
N ALA A 181 11.19 -3.16 -11.21
CA ALA A 181 12.39 -3.50 -10.45
C ALA A 181 12.84 -4.95 -10.72
N LEU A 182 11.91 -5.92 -10.71
CA LEU A 182 12.23 -7.31 -11.03
C LEU A 182 12.69 -7.50 -12.48
N GLU A 183 12.11 -6.77 -13.43
CA GLU A 183 12.56 -6.78 -14.83
C GLU A 183 13.97 -6.20 -14.96
N HIS A 184 14.28 -5.10 -14.27
CA HIS A 184 15.63 -4.56 -14.18
C HIS A 184 16.61 -5.54 -13.56
N TYR A 185 16.27 -6.20 -12.45
CA TYR A 185 17.13 -7.24 -11.85
C TYR A 185 17.36 -8.42 -12.79
N ARG A 186 16.32 -8.89 -13.50
CA ARG A 186 16.46 -9.98 -14.49
C ARG A 186 17.38 -9.57 -15.63
N ASN A 187 17.22 -8.36 -16.15
CA ASN A 187 18.07 -7.83 -17.22
C ASN A 187 19.52 -7.65 -16.75
N ALA A 188 19.74 -7.11 -15.56
CA ALA A 188 21.07 -6.95 -14.98
C ALA A 188 21.79 -8.31 -14.80
N ILE A 189 21.08 -9.34 -14.29
CA ILE A 189 21.65 -10.69 -14.17
C ILE A 189 21.96 -11.29 -15.54
N LYS A 190 21.08 -11.08 -16.53
CA LYS A 190 21.31 -11.54 -17.90
C LYS A 190 22.55 -10.88 -18.51
N GLU A 191 22.67 -9.55 -18.39
CA GLU A 191 23.84 -8.80 -18.85
C GLU A 191 25.12 -9.23 -18.14
N GLN A 192 25.06 -9.47 -16.83
CA GLN A 192 26.21 -9.99 -16.08
C GLN A 192 26.67 -11.35 -16.63
N ARG A 193 25.73 -12.29 -16.82
CA ARG A 193 26.05 -13.61 -17.38
C ARG A 193 26.61 -13.53 -18.79
N GLU A 194 26.05 -12.66 -19.64
CA GLU A 194 26.57 -12.45 -21.00
C GLU A 194 27.98 -11.85 -20.97
N GLN A 195 28.28 -10.93 -20.05
CA GLN A 195 29.63 -10.38 -19.90
C GLN A 195 30.62 -11.43 -19.40
N GLU A 196 30.24 -12.24 -18.40
CA GLU A 196 31.06 -13.35 -17.91
C GLU A 196 31.31 -14.37 -19.02
N GLN A 197 30.29 -14.72 -19.80
CA GLN A 197 30.44 -15.62 -20.94
C GLN A 197 31.42 -15.06 -21.99
N ARG A 198 31.30 -13.78 -22.37
CA ARG A 198 32.25 -13.13 -23.30
C ARG A 198 33.67 -13.13 -22.77
N ARG A 199 33.85 -12.90 -21.46
CA ARG A 199 35.18 -12.96 -20.82
C ARG A 199 35.75 -14.38 -20.87
N HIS A 200 34.95 -15.40 -20.57
CA HIS A 200 35.37 -16.80 -20.64
C HIS A 200 35.68 -17.24 -22.07
N GLU A 201 34.89 -16.81 -23.05
CA GLU A 201 35.16 -17.06 -24.48
C GLU A 201 36.49 -16.43 -24.91
N GLY A 202 36.80 -15.20 -24.48
CA GLY A 202 38.12 -14.58 -24.66
C GLY A 202 39.24 -15.37 -23.96
N GLN A 203 38.99 -15.76 -22.69
CA GLN A 203 39.68 -16.79 -21.89
C GLN A 203 40.21 -17.94 -22.74
N LEU A 204 39.25 -18.64 -23.31
CA LEU A 204 39.42 -19.88 -24.03
C LEU A 204 40.14 -19.66 -25.37
N GLN A 205 39.82 -18.58 -26.09
CA GLN A 205 40.52 -18.23 -27.34
C GLN A 205 41.99 -17.92 -27.12
N GLN A 206 42.33 -17.20 -26.03
CA GLN A 206 43.72 -16.91 -25.67
C GLN A 206 44.50 -18.21 -25.38
N VAL A 207 43.96 -19.08 -24.52
CA VAL A 207 44.60 -20.36 -24.20
C VAL A 207 44.73 -21.25 -25.45
N GLN A 208 43.75 -21.25 -26.34
CA GLN A 208 43.84 -21.96 -27.62
C GLN A 208 44.92 -21.39 -28.55
N ALA A 209 45.16 -20.07 -28.53
CA ALA A 209 46.25 -19.46 -29.28
C ALA A 209 47.61 -19.81 -28.68
N GLU A 210 47.76 -19.73 -27.36
CA GLU A 210 48.97 -20.12 -26.63
C GLU A 210 49.30 -21.62 -26.84
N LEU A 211 48.29 -22.49 -26.80
CA LEU A 211 48.46 -23.92 -27.09
C LEU A 211 48.97 -24.14 -28.51
N ARG A 212 48.39 -23.47 -29.51
CA ARG A 212 48.86 -23.54 -30.91
C ARG A 212 50.30 -23.04 -31.04
N GLN A 213 50.64 -21.95 -30.38
CA GLN A 213 52.00 -21.41 -30.38
C GLN A 213 53.00 -22.37 -29.72
N ALA A 214 52.63 -22.96 -28.58
CA ALA A 214 53.46 -23.95 -27.89
C ALA A 214 53.66 -25.21 -28.75
N GLN A 215 52.61 -25.70 -29.41
CA GLN A 215 52.70 -26.82 -30.35
C GLN A 215 53.63 -26.51 -31.54
N GLN A 216 53.53 -25.31 -32.13
CA GLN A 216 54.44 -24.87 -33.20
C GLN A 216 55.87 -24.79 -32.70
N SER A 217 56.12 -24.21 -31.53
CA SER A 217 57.46 -24.16 -30.93
C SER A 217 58.01 -25.55 -30.64
N ALA A 218 57.18 -26.48 -30.15
CA ALA A 218 57.58 -27.86 -29.91
C ALA A 218 57.94 -28.58 -31.22
N MET A 219 57.20 -28.34 -32.30
CA MET A 219 57.53 -28.88 -33.63
C MET A 219 58.88 -28.38 -34.13
N VAL A 220 59.16 -27.07 -34.01
CA VAL A 220 60.47 -26.50 -34.38
C VAL A 220 61.59 -27.12 -33.55
N ARG A 221 61.41 -27.26 -32.23
CA ARG A 221 62.40 -27.93 -31.36
C ARG A 221 62.62 -29.40 -31.75
N GLN A 222 61.56 -30.10 -32.12
CA GLN A 222 61.65 -31.49 -32.58
C GLN A 222 62.46 -31.57 -33.89
N ASP A 223 62.24 -30.65 -34.83
CA ASP A 223 63.02 -30.55 -36.06
C ASP A 223 64.50 -30.25 -35.77
N GLU A 224 64.81 -29.30 -34.88
CA GLU A 224 66.17 -29.02 -34.42
C GLU A 224 66.85 -30.27 -33.81
N ILE A 225 66.15 -30.99 -32.93
CA ILE A 225 66.64 -32.24 -32.33
C ILE A 225 66.96 -33.28 -33.42
N THR A 226 66.08 -33.43 -34.41
CA THR A 226 66.32 -34.39 -35.51
C THR A 226 67.51 -34.00 -36.38
N GLN A 227 67.73 -32.70 -36.62
CA GLN A 227 68.92 -32.21 -37.33
C GLN A 227 70.19 -32.48 -36.53
N LEU A 228 70.20 -32.14 -35.24
CA LEU A 228 71.33 -32.44 -34.34
C LEU A 228 71.62 -33.94 -34.26
N HIS A 229 70.61 -34.80 -34.25
CA HIS A 229 70.84 -36.25 -34.31
C HIS A 229 71.54 -36.68 -35.60
N ARG A 230 71.11 -36.16 -36.76
CA ARG A 230 71.75 -36.45 -38.05
C ARG A 230 73.20 -35.95 -38.10
N ASP A 231 73.45 -34.76 -37.56
CA ASP A 231 74.81 -34.21 -37.53
C ASP A 231 75.71 -34.96 -36.53
N ASN A 232 75.18 -35.39 -35.38
CA ASN A 232 75.90 -36.29 -34.47
C ASN A 232 76.23 -37.63 -35.14
N GLU A 233 75.31 -38.23 -35.89
CA GLU A 233 75.56 -39.45 -36.65
C GLU A 233 76.67 -39.24 -37.69
N ARG A 234 76.66 -38.12 -38.42
CA ARG A 234 77.72 -37.75 -39.37
C ARG A 234 79.08 -37.61 -38.67
N LEU A 235 79.14 -36.84 -37.58
CA LEU A 235 80.36 -36.65 -36.79
C LEU A 235 80.88 -37.97 -36.22
N LEU A 236 80.00 -38.89 -35.79
CA LEU A 236 80.40 -40.22 -35.33
C LEU A 236 81.00 -41.06 -36.45
N ILE A 237 80.47 -40.96 -37.67
CA ILE A 237 81.05 -41.64 -38.85
C ILE A 237 82.42 -41.03 -39.18
N GLU A 238 82.53 -39.71 -39.25
CA GLU A 238 83.81 -39.01 -39.47
C GLU A 238 84.84 -39.38 -38.40
N HIS A 239 84.47 -39.36 -37.12
CA HIS A 239 85.33 -39.79 -36.02
C HIS A 239 85.78 -41.25 -36.18
N ARG A 240 84.90 -42.16 -36.62
CA ARG A 240 85.29 -43.55 -36.89
C ARG A 240 86.28 -43.67 -38.05
N VAL A 241 86.15 -42.83 -39.09
CA VAL A 241 87.08 -42.79 -40.21
C VAL A 241 88.43 -42.23 -39.76
N THR A 242 88.44 -41.07 -39.10
CA THR A 242 89.69 -40.46 -38.61
C THR A 242 90.40 -41.33 -37.58
N ALA A 243 89.66 -42.04 -36.72
CA ALA A 243 90.23 -43.01 -35.79
C ALA A 243 90.91 -44.20 -36.52
N LYS A 244 90.32 -44.67 -37.64
CA LYS A 244 90.94 -45.71 -38.48
C LYS A 244 92.19 -45.18 -39.19
N GLU A 245 92.13 -43.98 -39.74
CA GLU A 245 93.28 -43.32 -40.37
C GLU A 245 94.41 -43.12 -39.37
N LEU A 246 94.10 -42.67 -38.15
CA LEU A 246 95.06 -42.51 -37.07
C LEU A 246 95.68 -43.85 -36.65
N ALA A 247 94.88 -44.92 -36.54
CA ALA A 247 95.39 -46.26 -36.28
C ALA A 247 96.31 -46.76 -37.40
N ALA A 248 95.97 -46.51 -38.67
CA ALA A 248 96.81 -46.87 -39.82
C ALA A 248 98.13 -46.09 -39.82
N LEU A 249 98.10 -44.78 -39.55
CA LEU A 249 99.29 -43.95 -39.41
C LEU A 249 100.17 -44.38 -38.22
N GLN A 250 99.56 -44.75 -37.09
CA GLN A 250 100.29 -45.33 -35.95
C GLN A 250 100.95 -46.66 -36.31
N GLU A 251 100.27 -47.53 -37.06
CA GLU A 251 100.86 -48.79 -37.54
C GLU A 251 102.01 -48.54 -38.52
N GLN A 252 101.85 -47.59 -39.44
CA GLN A 252 102.91 -47.17 -40.36
C GLN A 252 104.11 -46.60 -39.59
N SER A 253 103.88 -45.72 -38.63
CA SER A 253 104.93 -45.16 -37.77
C SER A 253 105.64 -46.27 -36.97
N ARG A 254 104.92 -47.27 -36.45
CA ARG A 254 105.53 -48.45 -35.80
C ARG A 254 106.39 -49.27 -36.77
N LYS A 255 105.93 -49.46 -38.02
CA LYS A 255 106.71 -50.15 -39.07
C LYS A 255 107.97 -49.38 -39.43
N GLU A 256 107.86 -48.08 -39.66
CA GLU A 256 108.99 -47.19 -39.94
C GLU A 256 109.97 -47.17 -38.77
N GLN A 257 109.48 -47.13 -37.53
CA GLN A 257 110.33 -47.18 -36.34
C GLN A 257 111.03 -48.54 -36.20
N ALA A 258 110.35 -49.65 -36.50
CA ALA A 258 110.96 -50.99 -36.55
C ALA A 258 112.03 -51.10 -37.65
N GLN A 259 111.76 -50.51 -38.82
CA GLN A 259 112.74 -50.39 -39.91
C GLN A 259 113.94 -49.53 -39.50
N GLN A 260 113.71 -48.39 -38.87
CA GLN A 260 114.77 -47.53 -38.33
C GLN A 260 115.61 -48.25 -37.28
N THR A 261 114.99 -49.02 -36.37
CA THR A 261 115.76 -49.82 -35.39
C THR A 261 116.57 -50.91 -36.08
N SER A 262 116.02 -51.59 -37.09
CA SER A 262 116.76 -52.59 -37.86
C SER A 262 117.93 -51.98 -38.64
N LEU A 263 117.73 -50.83 -39.29
CA LEU A 263 118.79 -50.09 -39.95
C LEU A 263 119.84 -49.59 -38.95
N ALA A 264 119.44 -49.11 -37.78
CA ALA A 264 120.36 -48.70 -36.72
C ALA A 264 121.17 -49.89 -36.17
N GLU A 265 120.56 -51.08 -36.07
CA GLU A 265 121.28 -52.32 -35.74
C GLU A 265 122.28 -52.71 -36.84
N GLN A 266 121.90 -52.61 -38.12
CA GLN A 266 122.82 -52.82 -39.25
C GLN A 266 123.99 -51.83 -39.23
N VAL A 267 123.72 -50.55 -38.98
CA VAL A 267 124.79 -49.53 -38.85
C VAL A 267 125.70 -49.86 -37.67
N LYS A 268 125.15 -50.26 -36.51
CA LYS A 268 125.97 -50.72 -35.37
C LYS A 268 126.81 -51.96 -35.72
N GLN A 269 126.26 -52.91 -36.48
CA GLN A 269 127.02 -54.07 -36.97
C GLN A 269 128.16 -53.61 -37.86
N ILE A 270 127.91 -52.76 -38.86
CA ILE A 270 128.94 -52.19 -39.73
C ILE A 270 129.99 -51.41 -38.93
N ASP A 271 129.59 -50.60 -37.94
CA ASP A 271 130.52 -49.87 -37.07
C ASP A 271 131.35 -50.84 -36.20
N SER A 272 130.77 -51.95 -35.75
CA SER A 272 131.51 -52.99 -35.02
C SER A 272 132.50 -53.73 -35.92
N GLU A 273 132.12 -54.02 -37.17
CA GLU A 273 133.02 -54.60 -38.18
C GLU A 273 134.13 -53.62 -38.55
N ARG A 274 133.81 -52.32 -38.67
CA ARG A 274 134.77 -51.25 -38.92
C ARG A 274 135.74 -51.09 -37.76
N THR A 275 135.28 -51.07 -36.52
CA THR A 275 136.16 -50.97 -35.33
C THR A 275 137.03 -52.21 -35.22
N LEU A 276 136.50 -53.41 -35.46
CA LEU A 276 137.29 -54.63 -35.56
C LEU A 276 138.37 -54.54 -36.65
N ALA A 277 138.03 -54.02 -37.83
CA ALA A 277 138.99 -53.81 -38.92
C ALA A 277 140.04 -52.74 -38.57
N GLN A 278 139.66 -51.67 -37.88
CA GLN A 278 140.58 -50.65 -37.37
C GLN A 278 141.53 -51.21 -36.32
N GLU A 279 141.06 -52.05 -35.40
CA GLU A 279 141.92 -52.72 -34.42
C GLU A 279 142.86 -53.73 -35.10
N ARG A 280 142.37 -54.51 -36.08
CA ARG A 280 143.23 -55.37 -36.91
C ARG A 280 144.32 -54.56 -37.63
N LEU A 281 143.97 -53.40 -38.18
CA LEU A 281 144.93 -52.49 -38.80
C LEU A 281 145.92 -51.94 -37.77
N ARG A 282 145.47 -51.55 -36.57
CA ARG A 282 146.33 -51.07 -35.49
C ARG A 282 147.33 -52.13 -35.05
N VAL A 283 146.90 -53.38 -34.89
CA VAL A 283 147.78 -54.51 -34.58
C VAL A 283 148.80 -54.70 -35.70
N ALA A 284 148.38 -54.71 -36.97
CA ALA A 284 149.30 -54.82 -38.11
C ALA A 284 150.32 -53.67 -38.17
N VAL A 285 149.91 -52.44 -37.83
CA VAL A 285 150.82 -51.28 -37.74
C VAL A 285 151.79 -51.43 -36.57
N LEU A 286 151.35 -51.90 -35.40
CA LEU A 286 152.23 -52.17 -34.26
C LEU A 286 153.22 -53.31 -34.56
N GLU A 287 152.79 -54.37 -35.22
CA GLU A 287 153.67 -55.44 -35.72
C GLU A 287 154.68 -54.89 -36.73
N SER A 288 154.25 -54.02 -37.64
CA SER A 288 155.14 -53.33 -38.59
C SER A 288 156.15 -52.42 -37.88
N GLN A 289 155.73 -51.64 -36.88
CA GLN A 289 156.61 -50.80 -36.07
C GLN A 289 157.58 -51.63 -35.23
N SER A 290 157.15 -52.76 -34.68
CA SER A 290 158.03 -53.73 -33.99
C SER A 290 159.07 -54.30 -34.95
N CYS A 291 158.67 -54.71 -36.16
CA CYS A 291 159.60 -55.15 -37.20
C CYS A 291 160.57 -54.04 -37.62
N GLN A 292 160.11 -52.80 -37.75
CA GLN A 292 160.97 -51.64 -38.02
C GLN A 292 161.93 -51.34 -36.87
N ALA A 293 161.49 -51.45 -35.62
CA ALA A 293 162.36 -51.28 -34.45
C ALA A 293 163.44 -52.36 -34.41
N ALA A 294 163.08 -53.62 -34.68
CA ALA A 294 164.03 -54.72 -34.83
C ALA A 294 165.02 -54.45 -35.98
N LEU A 295 164.55 -53.93 -37.12
CA LEU A 295 165.42 -53.55 -38.24
C LEU A 295 166.41 -52.44 -37.86
N VAL A 296 165.96 -51.41 -37.13
CA VAL A 296 166.81 -50.31 -36.64
C VAL A 296 167.82 -50.82 -35.61
N GLU A 297 167.44 -51.75 -34.75
CA GLU A 297 168.35 -52.40 -33.82
C GLU A 297 169.42 -53.22 -34.56
N HIS A 298 169.04 -54.01 -35.57
CA HIS A 298 169.96 -54.69 -36.48
C HIS A 298 170.87 -53.73 -37.26
N GLN A 299 170.40 -52.53 -37.62
CA GLN A 299 171.22 -51.52 -38.26
C GLN A 299 172.21 -50.87 -37.28
N ARG A 300 171.83 -50.69 -36.01
CA ARG A 300 172.74 -50.19 -34.96
C ARG A 300 173.82 -51.19 -34.63
N THR A 301 173.48 -52.49 -34.53
CA THR A 301 174.47 -53.55 -34.34
C THR A 301 175.41 -53.67 -35.53
N ASN A 302 174.90 -53.58 -36.77
CA ASN A 302 175.76 -53.52 -37.96
C ASN A 302 176.69 -52.30 -37.97
N LYS A 303 176.20 -51.10 -37.63
CA LYS A 303 177.05 -49.90 -37.52
C LYS A 303 178.11 -50.02 -36.42
N ALA A 304 177.79 -50.68 -35.30
CA ALA A 304 178.77 -50.95 -34.26
C ALA A 304 179.86 -51.91 -34.75
N LEU A 305 179.47 -52.98 -35.46
CA LEU A 305 180.40 -53.92 -36.08
C LEU A 305 181.26 -53.25 -37.18
N GLU A 306 180.68 -52.36 -37.99
CA GLU A 306 181.42 -51.55 -38.98
C GLU A 306 182.46 -50.63 -38.31
N LEU A 307 182.11 -49.98 -37.19
CA LEU A 307 183.03 -49.13 -36.44
C LEU A 307 184.18 -49.93 -35.80
N ASP A 308 183.91 -51.15 -35.32
CA ASP A 308 184.94 -52.05 -34.81
C ASP A 308 185.85 -52.55 -35.94
N LEU A 309 185.32 -52.75 -37.15
CA LEU A 309 186.07 -53.12 -38.35
C LEU A 309 187.00 -51.98 -38.81
N ILE A 310 186.53 -50.73 -38.79
CA ILE A 310 187.34 -49.54 -39.11
C ILE A 310 188.46 -49.34 -38.08
N LYS A 311 188.20 -49.57 -36.78
CA LYS A 311 189.25 -49.52 -35.74
C LYS A 311 190.30 -50.62 -35.92
N ALA A 312 189.90 -51.81 -36.34
CA ALA A 312 190.82 -52.90 -36.65
C ALA A 312 191.63 -52.66 -37.94
N GLN A 313 191.07 -51.95 -38.92
CA GLN A 313 191.79 -51.56 -40.14
C GLN A 313 192.80 -50.44 -39.89
N ALA A 314 192.48 -49.45 -39.05
CA ALA A 314 193.39 -48.35 -38.69
C ALA A 314 194.63 -48.82 -37.89
N SER A 315 194.50 -49.88 -37.08
CA SER A 315 195.64 -50.45 -36.35
C SER A 315 196.62 -51.21 -37.25
N ILE A 316 196.15 -51.74 -38.39
CA ILE A 316 196.97 -52.44 -39.39
C ILE A 316 197.74 -51.45 -40.29
N GLU A 317 197.19 -50.26 -40.56
CA GLU A 317 197.87 -49.21 -41.33
C GLU A 317 198.96 -48.49 -40.52
N ALA A 318 198.76 -48.28 -39.21
CA ALA A 318 199.76 -47.68 -38.33
C ALA A 318 201.03 -48.54 -38.15
N LEU A 319 200.91 -49.87 -38.27
CA LEU A 319 202.05 -50.81 -38.21
C LEU A 319 202.82 -50.94 -39.54
N ARG A 320 202.27 -50.46 -40.67
CA ARG A 320 202.90 -50.53 -42.00
C ARG A 320 203.73 -49.29 -42.38
N LEU A 321 203.57 -48.16 -41.68
CA LEU A 321 204.26 -46.89 -42.01
C LEU A 321 205.60 -46.66 -41.29
N ALA A 322 206.08 -47.60 -40.48
CA ALA A 322 207.31 -47.42 -39.66
C ALA A 322 208.52 -48.29 -40.09
N SER A 323 208.49 -49.03 -41.21
CA SER A 323 209.54 -50.03 -41.53
C SER A 323 210.33 -49.91 -42.86
N VAL A 324 210.33 -48.79 -43.62
CA VAL A 324 211.15 -48.70 -44.87
C VAL A 324 211.69 -47.28 -45.23
N VAL A 325 212.86 -46.88 -44.71
CA VAL A 325 213.87 -45.88 -45.22
C VAL A 325 215.20 -46.21 -44.48
N ALA A 326 216.33 -46.69 -45.02
CA ALA A 326 217.27 -46.25 -46.08
C ALA A 326 218.07 -44.95 -45.79
N THR A 327 219.41 -45.05 -45.81
CA THR A 327 220.46 -44.09 -45.35
C THR A 327 221.11 -43.22 -46.48
N ALA A 328 221.72 -42.04 -46.12
CA ALA A 328 222.20 -40.82 -46.86
C ALA A 328 223.55 -40.84 -47.68
N PRO A 329 223.97 -39.80 -48.50
CA PRO A 329 225.35 -39.17 -48.41
C PRO A 329 225.71 -37.84 -49.21
N GLU A 330 226.51 -36.90 -48.63
CA GLU A 330 227.77 -36.26 -49.11
C GLU A 330 228.16 -35.19 -48.07
N ALA A 331 229.47 -35.08 -47.82
CA ALA A 331 230.29 -34.52 -46.75
C ALA A 331 229.68 -34.04 -45.39
N THR A 332 230.55 -33.54 -44.54
CA THR A 332 230.48 -32.10 -44.33
C THR A 332 230.18 -31.31 -45.61
N PRO A 333 228.92 -31.03 -45.98
CA PRO A 333 228.07 -31.80 -46.89
C PRO A 333 227.87 -31.25 -48.30
N GLN A 334 228.83 -30.43 -48.74
CA GLN A 334 228.85 -29.53 -49.91
C GLN A 334 227.94 -29.95 -51.08
N ASP A 335 227.00 -29.12 -51.58
CA ASP A 335 226.79 -27.66 -51.52
C ASP A 335 225.47 -27.20 -50.86
#